data_AF-X0ZY65-F1
#
_entry.id   AF-X0ZY65-F1
#
_cell.length_a   1.000
_cell.length_b   1.000
_cell.length_c   1.000
_cell.angle_alpha   90.00
_cell.angle_beta   90.00
_cell.angle_gamma   90.00
#
_symmetry.space_group_name_H-M   'P 1'
#
loop_
_entity.id
_entity.type
_entity.pdbx_description
1 polymer ?
#
loop_
_entity_poly.entity_id
_entity_poly.type
_entity_poly.pdbx_seq_one_letter_code
_entity_poly.pdbx_strand_id
1 'polypeptide(L)'
;MKPLPGNEDDVDIIALSREYDISLHALERMRARRGTDMVKVLEMTKEHPEWKTTICTCEPIIEAEIRLSIREEFPQTLNDLRRRLRLGTGPCQGTFCTYKAASILTEELGLAGDDFLVDILDFRAERWKGIRQSMRGEQLAQEELAQGMYACVGNLDQSDVDYDLKPWEEGH
;
A
#
# COMPACT_ATOMS: atom_id res chain seq x y z
N MET A 1 23.89 -4.53 -23.23
CA MET A 1 23.18 -3.89 -22.09
C MET A 1 22.33 -4.97 -21.45
N LYS A 2 22.42 -5.19 -20.13
CA LYS A 2 21.53 -6.16 -19.46
C LYS A 2 20.18 -5.48 -19.17
N PRO A 3 19.05 -6.19 -19.27
CA PRO A 3 17.75 -5.65 -18.90
C PRO A 3 17.72 -5.25 -17.42
N LEU A 4 16.88 -4.27 -17.09
CA LEU A 4 16.57 -3.92 -15.70
C LEU A 4 15.65 -5.00 -15.08
N PRO A 5 15.70 -5.18 -13.75
CA PRO A 5 14.78 -6.07 -13.05
C PRO A 5 13.33 -5.80 -13.44
N GLY A 6 12.58 -6.85 -13.80
CA GLY A 6 11.19 -6.74 -14.23
C GLY A 6 10.99 -6.58 -15.74
N ASN A 7 12.07 -6.39 -16.52
CA ASN A 7 12.00 -6.15 -17.97
C ASN A 7 12.79 -7.19 -18.78
N GLU A 8 12.86 -8.42 -18.27
CA GLU A 8 13.57 -9.52 -18.92
C GLU A 8 12.77 -10.15 -20.08
N ASP A 9 11.44 -10.17 -19.99
CA ASP A 9 10.53 -10.82 -20.96
C ASP A 9 9.09 -10.27 -20.84
N ASP A 10 8.15 -10.80 -21.63
CA ASP A 10 6.71 -10.56 -21.47
C ASP A 10 6.05 -11.65 -20.61
N VAL A 11 4.88 -11.33 -20.07
CA VAL A 11 4.13 -12.20 -19.16
C VAL A 11 2.71 -12.42 -19.68
N ASP A 12 2.32 -13.68 -19.88
CA ASP A 12 0.94 -14.05 -20.20
C ASP A 12 0.05 -13.99 -18.95
N ILE A 13 -0.49 -12.81 -18.71
CA ILE A 13 -1.40 -12.54 -17.59
C ILE A 13 -2.72 -13.30 -17.67
N ILE A 14 -3.15 -13.77 -18.85
CA ILE A 14 -4.40 -14.55 -18.98
C ILE A 14 -4.16 -15.97 -18.48
N ALA A 15 -3.04 -16.57 -18.86
CA ALA A 15 -2.62 -17.87 -18.33
C ALA A 15 -2.46 -17.80 -16.80
N LEU A 16 -1.73 -16.80 -16.30
CA LEU A 16 -1.52 -16.62 -14.86
C LEU A 16 -2.80 -16.36 -14.08
N SER A 17 -3.76 -15.62 -14.64
CA SER A 17 -5.06 -15.38 -13.99
C SER A 17 -5.80 -16.69 -13.70
N ARG A 18 -5.75 -17.63 -14.66
CA ARG A 18 -6.39 -18.95 -14.52
C ARG A 18 -5.64 -19.86 -13.56
N GLU A 19 -4.30 -19.82 -13.60
CA GLU A 19 -3.46 -20.66 -12.74
C GLU A 19 -3.55 -20.24 -11.27
N TYR A 20 -3.45 -18.94 -11.00
CA TYR A 20 -3.38 -18.41 -9.64
C TYR A 20 -4.73 -17.98 -9.08
N ASP A 21 -5.80 -18.01 -9.85
CA ASP A 21 -7.14 -17.55 -9.46
C ASP A 21 -7.13 -16.11 -8.92
N ILE A 22 -6.47 -15.21 -9.67
CA ILE A 22 -6.40 -13.77 -9.38
C ILE A 22 -7.01 -13.02 -10.56
N SER A 23 -7.79 -11.97 -10.26
CA SER A 23 -8.46 -11.17 -11.28
C SER A 23 -7.47 -10.61 -12.32
N LEU A 24 -7.87 -10.64 -13.60
CA LEU A 24 -7.07 -10.09 -14.69
C LEU A 24 -6.70 -8.62 -14.46
N HIS A 25 -7.63 -7.82 -13.91
CA HIS A 25 -7.38 -6.42 -13.59
C HIS A 25 -6.24 -6.23 -12.57
N ALA A 26 -6.18 -7.06 -11.53
CA ALA A 26 -5.07 -7.03 -10.58
C ALA A 26 -3.74 -7.39 -11.25
N LEU A 27 -3.73 -8.43 -12.09
CA LEU A 27 -2.53 -8.86 -12.81
C LEU A 27 -2.04 -7.83 -13.83
N GLU A 28 -2.94 -7.17 -14.56
CA GLU A 28 -2.59 -6.08 -15.49
C GLU A 28 -1.88 -4.93 -14.78
N ARG A 29 -2.43 -4.50 -13.63
CA ARG A 29 -1.86 -3.42 -12.83
C ARG A 29 -0.56 -3.85 -12.16
N MET A 30 -0.46 -5.10 -11.69
CA MET A 30 0.77 -5.66 -11.14
C MET A 30 1.88 -5.76 -12.19
N ARG A 31 1.57 -6.23 -13.41
CA ARG A 31 2.51 -6.24 -14.54
C ARG A 31 2.99 -4.82 -14.87
N ALA A 32 2.10 -3.83 -14.86
CA ALA A 32 2.50 -2.44 -15.09
C ALA A 32 3.45 -1.87 -14.02
N ARG A 33 3.41 -2.40 -12.78
CA ARG A 33 4.30 -2.00 -11.69
C ARG A 33 5.61 -2.79 -11.67
N ARG A 34 5.57 -4.09 -11.95
CA ARG A 34 6.65 -5.05 -11.68
C ARG A 34 7.20 -5.76 -12.91
N GLY A 35 6.48 -5.74 -14.03
CA GLY A 35 6.78 -6.54 -15.20
C GLY A 35 6.88 -8.04 -14.84
N THR A 36 7.97 -8.70 -15.24
CA THR A 36 8.24 -10.13 -15.00
C THR A 36 8.35 -10.51 -13.52
N ASP A 37 8.79 -9.59 -12.65
CA ASP A 37 8.92 -9.84 -11.21
C ASP A 37 7.57 -10.13 -10.52
N MET A 38 6.45 -9.87 -11.21
CA MET A 38 5.13 -10.28 -10.72
C MET A 38 5.03 -11.80 -10.48
N VAL A 39 5.79 -12.62 -11.21
CA VAL A 39 5.78 -14.08 -11.02
C VAL A 39 6.21 -14.45 -9.61
N LYS A 40 7.21 -13.76 -9.04
CA LYS A 40 7.66 -13.99 -7.65
C LYS A 40 6.54 -13.72 -6.65
N VAL A 41 5.74 -12.66 -6.88
CA VAL A 41 4.58 -12.34 -6.05
C VAL A 41 3.57 -13.48 -6.09
N LEU A 42 3.30 -14.02 -7.28
CA LEU A 42 2.35 -15.11 -7.47
C LEU A 42 2.83 -16.40 -6.81
N GLU A 43 4.12 -16.73 -6.93
CA GLU A 43 4.71 -17.91 -6.29
C GLU A 43 4.54 -17.90 -4.76
N MET A 44 4.68 -16.74 -4.10
CA MET A 44 4.42 -16.60 -2.66
C MET A 44 2.99 -17.03 -2.27
N THR A 45 2.02 -16.88 -3.18
CA THR A 45 0.62 -17.24 -2.90
C THR A 45 0.34 -18.74 -2.96
N LYS A 46 1.29 -19.56 -3.43
CA LYS A 46 1.17 -21.03 -3.40
C LYS A 46 1.33 -21.55 -1.98
N GLU A 47 2.29 -21.01 -1.24
CA GLU A 47 2.54 -21.35 0.17
C GLU A 47 1.56 -20.61 1.10
N HIS A 48 1.16 -19.40 0.72
CA HIS A 48 0.26 -18.54 1.48
C HIS A 48 -0.97 -18.10 0.63
N PRO A 49 -1.97 -18.97 0.44
CA PRO A 49 -3.15 -18.65 -0.36
C PRO A 49 -3.91 -17.40 0.12
N GLU A 50 -3.88 -17.11 1.42
CA GLU A 50 -4.49 -15.93 2.05
C GLU A 50 -3.89 -14.62 1.53
N TRP A 51 -2.63 -14.63 1.07
CA TRP A 51 -1.96 -13.42 0.55
C TRP A 51 -2.46 -13.00 -0.84
N LYS A 52 -3.40 -13.75 -1.45
CA LYS A 52 -4.18 -13.30 -2.61
C LYS A 52 -5.19 -12.20 -2.26
N THR A 53 -5.42 -11.95 -0.97
CA THR A 53 -6.35 -10.93 -0.48
C THR A 53 -6.00 -9.55 -1.06
N THR A 54 -7.01 -8.88 -1.64
CA THR A 54 -6.85 -7.51 -2.14
C THR A 54 -6.83 -6.52 -0.98
N ILE A 55 -5.70 -5.79 -0.85
CA ILE A 55 -5.49 -4.80 0.20
C ILE A 55 -5.94 -3.41 -0.26
N CYS A 56 -5.58 -3.02 -1.48
CA CYS A 56 -6.02 -1.77 -2.09
C CYS A 56 -6.84 -2.07 -3.32
N THR A 57 -8.13 -1.75 -3.32
CA THR A 57 -9.01 -1.99 -4.48
C THR A 57 -8.75 -0.99 -5.61
N CYS A 58 -8.42 0.26 -5.29
CA CYS A 58 -8.26 1.32 -6.28
C CYS A 58 -6.98 1.19 -7.12
N GLU A 59 -5.93 0.67 -6.50
CA GLU A 59 -4.70 0.27 -7.15
C GLU A 59 -4.57 -1.20 -6.75
N PRO A 60 -5.16 -2.15 -7.52
CA PRO A 60 -5.44 -3.53 -7.11
C PRO A 60 -4.15 -4.24 -6.69
N ILE A 61 -3.79 -4.06 -5.42
CA ILE A 61 -2.58 -4.55 -4.76
C ILE A 61 -3.05 -5.66 -3.83
N ILE A 62 -2.47 -6.84 -4.00
CA ILE A 62 -2.69 -7.97 -3.10
C ILE A 62 -1.64 -7.97 -1.99
N GLU A 63 -1.94 -8.65 -0.88
CA GLU A 63 -1.04 -8.73 0.27
C GLU A 63 0.35 -9.30 -0.08
N ALA A 64 0.41 -10.33 -0.93
CA ALA A 64 1.69 -10.90 -1.38
C ALA A 64 2.60 -9.85 -2.03
N GLU A 65 2.01 -8.87 -2.75
CA GLU A 65 2.75 -7.82 -3.42
C GLU A 65 3.38 -6.82 -2.44
N ILE A 66 2.69 -6.57 -1.31
CA ILE A 66 3.18 -5.74 -0.21
C ILE A 66 4.32 -6.46 0.50
N ARG A 67 4.13 -7.73 0.88
CA ARG A 67 5.16 -8.53 1.55
C ARG A 67 6.42 -8.69 0.70
N LEU A 68 6.28 -8.95 -0.60
CA LEU A 68 7.42 -8.99 -1.52
C LEU A 68 8.15 -7.64 -1.57
N SER A 69 7.42 -6.52 -1.64
CA SER A 69 8.05 -5.19 -1.60
C SER A 69 8.82 -5.00 -0.30
N ILE A 70 8.25 -5.34 0.86
CA ILE A 70 8.94 -5.21 2.16
C ILE A 70 10.24 -6.02 2.18
N ARG A 71 10.19 -7.28 1.70
CA ARG A 71 11.31 -8.22 1.74
C ARG A 71 12.43 -7.93 0.73
N GLU A 72 12.10 -7.45 -0.47
CA GLU A 72 13.08 -7.27 -1.56
C GLU A 72 13.41 -5.80 -1.86
N GLU A 73 12.54 -4.87 -1.49
CA GLU A 73 12.64 -3.45 -1.84
C GLU A 73 12.82 -2.54 -0.62
N PHE A 74 12.76 -3.12 0.59
CA PHE A 74 13.05 -2.50 1.89
C PHE A 74 12.30 -1.20 2.24
N PRO A 75 11.01 -1.00 1.86
CA PRO A 75 10.20 0.09 2.42
C PRO A 75 10.14 -0.01 3.95
N GLN A 76 10.27 1.12 4.64
CA GLN A 76 10.20 1.20 6.11
C GLN A 76 8.91 1.87 6.59
N THR A 77 8.14 2.46 5.68
CA THR A 77 6.93 3.24 5.97
C THR A 77 5.84 2.96 4.94
N LEU A 78 4.59 3.25 5.29
CA LEU A 78 3.48 3.30 4.33
C LEU A 78 3.75 4.29 3.18
N ASN A 79 4.47 5.37 3.45
CA ASN A 79 4.87 6.33 2.42
C ASN A 79 5.85 5.72 1.39
N ASP A 80 6.75 4.82 1.82
CA ASP A 80 7.62 4.07 0.91
C ASP A 80 6.83 3.04 0.11
N LEU A 81 5.92 2.31 0.76
CA LEU A 81 4.99 1.41 0.06
C LEU A 81 4.15 2.15 -0.98
N ARG A 82 3.75 3.40 -0.72
CA ARG A 82 3.10 4.25 -1.73
C ARG A 82 4.02 4.53 -2.92
N ARG A 83 5.29 4.83 -2.70
CA ARG A 83 6.25 5.08 -3.79
C ARG A 83 6.49 3.83 -4.63
N ARG A 84 6.54 2.65 -4.01
CA ARG A 84 6.76 1.36 -4.68
C ARG A 84 5.52 0.84 -5.40
N LEU A 85 4.39 0.81 -4.70
CA LEU A 85 3.20 0.08 -5.12
C LEU A 85 2.06 0.97 -5.59
N ARG A 86 2.18 2.29 -5.41
CA ARG A 86 1.08 3.26 -5.56
C ARG A 86 -0.05 3.02 -4.54
N LEU A 87 0.29 2.46 -3.38
CA LEU A 87 -0.65 2.32 -2.27
C LEU A 87 -1.27 3.67 -1.90
N GLY A 88 -2.61 3.71 -1.78
CA GLY A 88 -3.34 4.91 -1.37
C GLY A 88 -3.36 6.06 -2.39
N THR A 89 -2.97 5.83 -3.65
CA THR A 89 -3.02 6.86 -4.72
C THR A 89 -4.30 6.85 -5.54
N GLY A 90 -5.22 5.92 -5.26
CA GLY A 90 -6.52 5.85 -5.91
C GLY A 90 -7.47 6.97 -5.47
N PRO A 91 -8.69 7.05 -6.04
CA PRO A 91 -9.67 8.07 -5.66
C PRO A 91 -9.95 8.09 -4.16
N CYS A 92 -9.92 6.94 -3.47
CA CYS A 92 -10.12 6.87 -2.02
C CYS A 92 -8.96 7.44 -1.17
N GLN A 93 -7.84 7.85 -1.78
CA GLN A 93 -6.69 8.45 -1.09
C GLN A 93 -6.12 7.66 0.10
N GLY A 94 -6.33 6.34 0.15
CA GLY A 94 -5.82 5.46 1.21
C GLY A 94 -6.84 5.06 2.26
N THR A 95 -8.04 5.67 2.29
CA THR A 95 -9.05 5.48 3.35
C THR A 95 -9.36 4.02 3.69
N PHE A 96 -9.33 3.10 2.71
CA PHE A 96 -9.68 1.69 2.93
C PHE A 96 -8.49 0.73 3.06
N CYS A 97 -7.30 1.13 2.60
CA CYS A 97 -6.14 0.24 2.54
C CYS A 97 -5.07 0.56 3.58
N THR A 98 -5.07 1.76 4.16
CA THR A 98 -4.04 2.22 5.10
C THR A 98 -3.88 1.28 6.31
N TYR A 99 -4.94 1.00 7.06
CA TYR A 99 -4.84 0.09 8.24
C TYR A 99 -4.39 -1.33 7.87
N LYS A 100 -4.88 -1.84 6.74
CA LYS A 100 -4.53 -3.19 6.26
C LYS A 100 -3.05 -3.27 5.90
N ALA A 101 -2.55 -2.29 5.15
CA ALA A 101 -1.16 -2.21 4.77
C ALA A 101 -0.24 -1.95 5.98
N ALA A 102 -0.66 -1.11 6.93
CA ALA A 102 0.07 -0.86 8.16
C ALA A 102 0.23 -2.14 8.99
N SER A 103 -0.81 -2.98 9.02
CA SER A 103 -0.78 -4.26 9.73
C SER A 103 0.26 -5.20 9.11
N ILE A 104 0.30 -5.30 7.78
CA ILE A 104 1.28 -6.12 7.06
C ILE A 104 2.70 -5.58 7.28
N LEU A 105 2.88 -4.25 7.21
CA LEU A 105 4.18 -3.61 7.42
C LEU A 105 4.70 -3.86 8.84
N THR A 106 3.84 -3.69 9.84
CA THR A 106 4.16 -3.93 11.25
C THR A 106 4.57 -5.37 11.49
N GLU A 107 3.83 -6.32 10.90
CA GLU A 107 4.14 -7.75 11.00
C GLU A 107 5.49 -8.10 10.35
N GLU A 108 5.74 -7.64 9.12
CA GLU A 108 6.97 -7.95 8.38
C GLU A 108 8.22 -7.30 8.98
N LEU A 109 8.09 -6.10 9.58
CA LEU A 109 9.21 -5.38 10.18
C LEU A 109 9.34 -5.60 11.70
N GLY A 110 8.41 -6.32 12.32
CA GLY A 110 8.39 -6.52 13.77
C GLY A 110 8.23 -5.24 14.58
N LEU A 111 7.45 -4.28 14.06
CA LEU A 111 7.19 -3.01 14.74
C LEU A 111 6.28 -3.21 15.96
N ALA A 112 6.38 -2.33 16.96
CA ALA A 112 5.67 -2.49 18.22
C ALA A 112 5.24 -1.16 18.83
N GLY A 113 4.38 -1.24 19.86
CA GLY A 113 3.84 -0.05 20.52
C GLY A 113 3.09 0.84 19.52
N ASP A 114 3.48 2.10 19.48
CA ASP A 114 2.78 3.14 18.73
C ASP A 114 3.23 3.26 17.27
N ASP A 115 4.25 2.52 16.83
CA ASP A 115 4.79 2.57 15.47
C ASP A 115 3.71 2.42 14.39
N PHE A 116 2.77 1.52 14.60
CA PHE A 116 1.63 1.30 13.71
C PHE A 116 0.78 2.56 13.55
N LEU A 117 0.44 3.23 14.66
CA LEU A 117 -0.40 4.42 14.63
C LEU A 117 0.37 5.63 14.08
N VAL A 118 1.63 5.78 14.47
CA VAL A 118 2.53 6.85 14.00
C VAL A 118 2.65 6.81 12.48
N ASP A 119 2.91 5.65 11.87
CA ASP A 119 3.04 5.54 10.40
C ASP A 119 1.72 5.79 9.67
N ILE A 120 0.57 5.44 10.26
CA ILE A 120 -0.76 5.77 9.71
C ILE A 120 -1.00 7.28 9.73
N LEU A 121 -0.67 7.95 10.83
CA LEU A 121 -0.82 9.40 10.97
C LEU A 121 0.08 10.13 9.97
N ASP A 122 1.33 9.71 9.82
CA ASP A 122 2.27 10.26 8.83
C ASP A 122 1.81 10.06 7.40
N PHE A 123 1.37 8.84 7.09
CA PHE A 123 0.82 8.55 5.79
C PHE A 123 -0.36 9.47 5.47
N ARG A 124 -1.29 9.64 6.42
CA ARG A 124 -2.45 10.52 6.26
C ARG A 124 -2.04 12.00 6.15
N ALA A 125 -1.05 12.45 6.91
CA ALA A 125 -0.55 13.82 6.86
C ALA A 125 0.08 14.14 5.48
N GLU A 126 0.91 13.23 4.96
CA GLU A 126 1.45 13.32 3.59
C GLU A 126 0.35 13.26 2.52
N ARG A 127 -0.73 12.51 2.79
CA ARG A 127 -1.91 12.54 1.90
C ARG A 127 -2.58 13.89 1.86
N TRP A 128 -2.87 14.45 3.02
CA TRP A 128 -3.50 15.75 3.18
C TRP A 128 -2.70 16.88 2.54
N LYS A 129 -1.36 16.92 2.77
CA LYS A 129 -0.45 17.93 2.18
C LYS A 129 -0.62 18.04 0.66
N GLY A 130 -0.78 16.91 -0.02
CA GLY A 130 -0.88 16.85 -1.48
C GLY A 130 -2.24 17.24 -2.06
N ILE A 131 -3.33 17.14 -1.30
CA ILE A 131 -4.69 17.34 -1.83
C ILE A 131 -5.37 18.62 -1.31
N ARG A 132 -5.00 19.12 -0.12
CA ARG A 132 -5.73 20.20 0.56
C ARG A 132 -5.98 21.47 -0.26
N GLN A 133 -5.08 21.79 -1.21
CA GLN A 133 -5.20 23.00 -2.04
C GLN A 133 -6.04 22.80 -3.31
N SER A 134 -6.21 21.55 -3.75
CA SER A 134 -6.86 21.24 -5.02
C SER A 134 -8.31 20.78 -4.88
N MET A 135 -8.75 20.38 -3.68
CA MET A 135 -10.08 19.85 -3.45
C MET A 135 -11.19 20.86 -3.76
N ARG A 136 -12.18 20.42 -4.55
CA ARG A 136 -13.40 21.18 -4.87
C ARG A 136 -14.61 20.27 -5.04
N GLY A 137 -15.79 20.79 -4.73
CA GLY A 137 -17.06 20.08 -4.97
C GLY A 137 -17.12 18.72 -4.27
N GLU A 138 -17.41 17.66 -5.04
CA GLU A 138 -17.53 16.29 -4.53
C GLU A 138 -16.29 15.77 -3.80
N GLN A 139 -15.10 16.28 -4.14
CA GLN A 139 -13.86 15.90 -3.45
C GLN A 139 -13.87 16.31 -1.98
N LEU A 140 -14.51 17.43 -1.64
CA LEU A 140 -14.65 17.86 -0.24
C LEU A 140 -15.57 16.89 0.52
N ALA A 141 -16.71 16.52 -0.06
CA ALA A 141 -17.62 15.56 0.56
C ALA A 141 -16.97 14.18 0.75
N GLN A 142 -16.16 13.75 -0.23
CA GLN A 142 -15.41 12.51 -0.13
C GLN A 142 -14.34 12.57 0.96
N GLU A 143 -13.64 13.70 1.09
CA GLU A 143 -12.65 13.90 2.14
C GLU A 143 -13.30 13.95 3.53
N GLU A 144 -14.43 14.64 3.69
CA GLU A 144 -15.20 14.61 4.96
C GLU A 144 -15.56 13.18 5.37
N LEU A 145 -16.00 12.34 4.42
CA LEU A 145 -16.24 10.92 4.68
C LEU A 145 -14.95 10.20 5.08
N ALA A 146 -13.83 10.46 4.38
CA ALA A 146 -12.54 9.87 4.72
C ALA A 146 -12.08 10.27 6.14
N GLN A 147 -12.22 11.54 6.51
CA GLN A 147 -11.91 12.01 7.87
C GLN A 147 -12.80 11.33 8.90
N GLY A 148 -14.11 11.25 8.65
CA GLY A 148 -15.05 10.54 9.54
C GLY A 148 -14.72 9.05 9.68
N MET A 149 -14.24 8.40 8.64
CA MET A 149 -13.77 7.01 8.73
C MET A 149 -12.53 6.89 9.62
N TYR A 150 -11.54 7.76 9.45
CA TYR A 150 -10.33 7.75 10.27
C TYR A 150 -10.61 8.11 11.74
N ALA A 151 -11.37 9.17 11.97
CA ALA A 151 -11.74 9.62 13.30
C ALA A 151 -12.70 8.61 13.96
N CYS A 152 -13.91 8.43 13.43
CA CYS A 152 -14.98 7.75 14.14
C CYS A 152 -14.91 6.21 14.06
N VAL A 153 -14.44 5.65 12.94
CA VAL A 153 -14.35 4.18 12.79
C VAL A 153 -12.96 3.69 13.19
N GLY A 154 -11.93 4.43 12.81
CA GLY A 154 -10.54 4.18 13.17
C GLY A 154 -10.17 4.63 14.58
N ASN A 155 -11.07 5.35 15.28
CA ASN A 155 -10.89 5.88 16.63
C ASN A 155 -9.63 6.75 16.80
N LEU A 156 -9.16 7.39 15.71
CA LEU A 156 -7.95 8.23 15.74
C LEU A 156 -8.17 9.58 16.43
N ASP A 157 -9.41 10.02 16.61
CA ASP A 157 -9.72 11.21 17.39
C ASP A 157 -9.56 10.99 18.91
N GLN A 158 -9.41 9.73 19.32
CA GLN A 158 -9.17 9.32 20.71
C GLN A 158 -7.77 8.71 20.89
N SER A 159 -6.89 8.79 19.89
CA SER A 159 -5.54 8.24 19.99
C SER A 159 -4.60 9.29 20.57
N ASP A 160 -4.21 9.11 21.83
CA ASP A 160 -3.11 9.86 22.45
C ASP A 160 -1.79 9.18 22.07
N VAL A 161 -1.27 9.52 20.90
CA VAL A 161 0.02 8.99 20.41
C VAL A 161 1.03 10.12 20.47
N ASP A 162 2.10 9.94 21.25
CA ASP A 162 3.24 10.85 21.21
C ASP A 162 3.97 10.61 19.88
N TYR A 163 3.93 11.61 19.00
CA TYR A 163 4.67 11.56 17.75
C TYR A 163 6.15 11.81 18.01
N ASP A 164 6.90 10.74 18.22
CA ASP A 164 8.36 10.80 18.20
C ASP A 164 8.85 10.92 16.76
N LEU A 165 9.63 11.98 16.48
CA LEU A 165 10.27 12.20 15.19
C LEU A 165 11.02 10.95 14.74
N LYS A 166 10.79 10.50 13.50
CA LYS A 166 11.52 9.36 12.97
C LYS A 166 12.98 9.74 12.68
N PRO A 167 13.94 8.79 12.69
CA PRO A 167 15.37 9.09 12.51
C PRO A 167 15.75 9.86 11.24
N TRP A 168 14.91 9.81 10.19
CA TRP A 168 15.12 10.55 8.94
C TRP A 168 14.53 11.97 8.95
N GLU A 169 13.84 12.36 10.03
CA GLU A 169 13.22 13.67 10.23
C GLU A 169 13.99 14.55 11.21
N GLU A 170 14.94 13.97 11.96
CA GLU A 170 15.81 14.69 12.92
C GLU A 170 16.84 15.63 12.24
N GLY A 171 16.85 15.72 10.90
CA GLY A 171 17.91 16.36 10.11
C GLY A 171 17.51 17.51 9.19
N HIS A 172 16.31 18.11 9.34
CA HIS A 172 15.85 19.23 8.52
C HIS A 172 15.75 20.55 9.30
#